data_AF-A0A975H4U3-F1
#
_entry.id   AF-A0A975H4U3-F1
#
_cell.length_a   1.000
_cell.length_b   1.000
_cell.length_c   1.000
_cell.angle_alpha   90.00
_cell.angle_beta   90.00
_cell.angle_gamma   90.00
#
_symmetry.space_group_name_H-M   'P 1'
#
loop_
_entity.id
_entity.type
_entity.pdbx_description
1 polymer ?
#
loop_
_entity_poly.entity_id
_entity_poly.type
_entity_poly.pdbx_seq_one_letter_code
_entity_poly.pdbx_strand_id
1 'polypeptide(L)'
;MKISELAAATGTPVDTIRYYEREGLLPPPARAGNNYRHYDAAHAERLMLIRQARGLDMSLQEIRTLLAWRDRPDADCGAVNALLDEHIGHIATRIRELRALERQLKALRAQCRQASDTAHCGILSGLAQPGAAPAPVPPAPRHVQGCTGAADAAPAASARRTAAAPPHGEGRGGANPGPGGSGAAPIPTFRQRGRRTNPNCQIRHRNSGCQLNFA
;
A
#
# COMPACT_ATOMS: atom_id res chain seq x y z
N MET A 1 9.87 -26.37 7.89
CA MET A 1 10.52 -26.45 6.57
C MET A 1 11.93 -25.87 6.60
N LYS A 2 12.85 -26.37 5.76
CA LYS A 2 14.21 -25.81 5.57
C LYS A 2 14.16 -24.55 4.70
N ILE A 3 15.25 -23.77 4.67
CA ILE A 3 15.32 -22.54 3.85
C ILE A 3 15.11 -22.81 2.35
N SER A 4 15.62 -23.94 1.84
CA SER A 4 15.46 -24.32 0.42
C SER A 4 14.01 -24.67 0.08
N GLU A 5 13.29 -25.31 1.01
CA GLU A 5 11.87 -25.61 0.87
C GLU A 5 11.03 -24.32 0.91
N LEU A 6 11.37 -23.39 1.81
CA LEU A 6 10.73 -22.07 1.88
C LEU A 6 10.96 -21.26 0.60
N ALA A 7 12.18 -21.29 0.06
CA ALA A 7 12.53 -20.65 -1.19
C ALA A 7 11.69 -21.18 -2.36
N ALA A 8 11.57 -22.51 -2.47
CA ALA A 8 10.74 -23.15 -3.49
C ALA A 8 9.25 -22.81 -3.30
N ALA A 9 8.74 -22.82 -2.07
CA ALA A 9 7.34 -22.54 -1.77
C ALA A 9 6.93 -21.09 -2.06
N THR A 10 7.83 -20.13 -1.80
CA THR A 10 7.54 -18.68 -1.94
C THR A 10 8.02 -18.09 -3.26
N GLY A 11 8.79 -18.85 -4.04
CA GLY A 11 9.47 -18.37 -5.25
C GLY A 11 10.51 -17.29 -4.96
N THR A 12 11.07 -17.28 -3.74
CA THR A 12 12.05 -16.28 -3.29
C THR A 12 13.43 -16.92 -3.18
N PRO A 13 14.49 -16.35 -3.79
CA PRO A 13 15.83 -16.91 -3.67
C PRO A 13 16.31 -17.01 -2.22
N VAL A 14 17.10 -18.03 -1.91
CA VAL A 14 17.65 -18.27 -0.56
C VAL A 14 18.43 -17.05 -0.04
N ASP A 15 19.21 -16.40 -0.91
CA ASP A 15 19.98 -15.21 -0.55
C ASP A 15 19.09 -14.02 -0.23
N THR A 16 17.95 -13.89 -0.91
CA THR A 16 16.94 -12.86 -0.64
C THR A 16 16.23 -13.12 0.69
N ILE A 17 15.92 -14.38 1.01
CA ILE A 17 15.36 -14.73 2.34
C ILE A 17 16.34 -14.34 3.43
N ARG A 18 17.62 -14.72 3.31
CA ARG A 18 18.67 -14.33 4.26
C ARG A 18 18.86 -12.82 4.33
N TYR A 19 18.69 -12.11 3.21
CA TYR A 19 18.73 -10.66 3.20
C TYR A 19 17.61 -10.07 4.05
N TYR A 20 16.36 -10.53 3.87
CA TYR A 20 15.25 -10.07 4.68
C TYR A 20 15.37 -10.44 6.17
N GLU A 21 16.01 -11.56 6.51
CA GLU A 21 16.36 -11.86 7.90
C GLU A 21 17.35 -10.83 8.48
N ARG A 22 18.42 -10.50 7.75
CA ARG A 22 19.42 -9.51 8.20
C ARG A 22 18.83 -8.11 8.33
N GLU A 23 17.93 -7.76 7.42
CA GLU A 23 17.18 -6.52 7.50
C GLU A 23 16.15 -6.55 8.64
N GLY A 24 15.83 -7.70 9.27
CA GLY A 24 14.81 -7.78 10.32
C GLY A 24 13.38 -7.68 9.78
N LEU A 25 13.18 -7.97 8.50
CA LEU A 25 11.86 -8.08 7.88
C LEU A 25 11.23 -9.44 8.14
N LEU A 26 12.02 -10.50 8.34
CA LEU A 26 11.54 -11.78 8.84
C LEU A 26 11.97 -11.99 10.30
N PRO A 27 11.09 -12.56 11.14
CA PRO A 27 11.50 -13.00 12.47
C PRO A 27 12.59 -14.09 12.36
N PRO A 28 13.51 -14.17 13.32
CA PRO A 28 14.52 -15.21 13.32
C PRO A 28 13.86 -16.58 13.44
N PRO A 29 14.18 -17.55 12.56
CA PRO A 29 13.56 -18.87 12.58
C PRO A 29 13.99 -19.65 13.82
N ALA A 30 13.10 -20.51 14.29
CA ALA A 30 13.42 -21.45 15.36
C ALA A 30 14.58 -22.36 14.94
N ARG A 31 15.39 -22.80 15.90
CA ARG A 31 16.39 -23.85 15.64
C ARG A 31 15.80 -25.19 16.03
N ALA A 32 15.82 -26.15 15.10
CA ALA A 32 15.46 -27.53 15.41
C ALA A 32 16.56 -28.19 16.26
N GLY A 33 16.26 -29.33 16.89
CA GLY A 33 17.20 -30.05 17.78
C GLY A 33 18.52 -30.50 17.14
N ASN A 34 18.61 -30.41 15.81
CA ASN A 34 19.82 -30.62 15.02
C ASN A 34 20.58 -29.32 14.68
N ASN A 35 20.27 -28.20 15.35
CA ASN A 35 20.81 -26.84 15.14
C ASN A 35 20.55 -26.23 13.75
N TYR A 36 19.69 -26.84 12.92
CA TYR A 36 19.27 -26.24 11.65
C TYR A 36 18.16 -25.22 11.86
N ARG A 37 18.15 -24.18 11.00
CA ARG A 37 17.05 -23.20 10.95
C ARG A 37 15.79 -23.87 10.43
N HIS A 38 14.70 -23.69 11.18
CA HIS A 38 13.39 -24.20 10.87
C HIS A 38 12.41 -23.04 10.65
N TYR A 39 11.85 -22.98 9.45
CA TYR A 39 10.82 -22.02 9.07
C TYR A 39 9.45 -22.67 9.17
N ASP A 40 8.43 -21.90 9.52
CA ASP A 40 7.03 -22.33 9.57
C ASP A 40 6.20 -21.67 8.46
N ALA A 41 4.89 -21.94 8.44
CA ALA A 41 3.96 -21.36 7.49
C ALA A 41 3.84 -19.82 7.63
N ALA A 42 3.98 -19.28 8.83
CA ALA A 42 3.93 -17.83 9.06
C ALA A 42 5.10 -17.10 8.38
N HIS A 43 6.27 -17.73 8.29
CA HIS A 43 7.40 -17.21 7.50
C HIS A 43 7.06 -17.16 6.01
N ALA A 44 6.35 -18.16 5.48
CA ALA A 44 5.93 -18.20 4.08
C ALA A 44 4.91 -17.10 3.76
N GLU A 45 3.87 -16.94 4.58
CA GLU A 45 2.88 -15.86 4.44
C GLU A 45 3.53 -14.47 4.51
N ARG A 46 4.49 -14.30 5.42
CA ARG A 46 5.26 -13.04 5.54
C ARG A 46 6.08 -12.74 4.29
N LEU A 47 6.76 -13.75 3.73
CA LEU A 47 7.49 -13.60 2.48
C LEU A 47 6.58 -13.26 1.30
N MET A 48 5.39 -13.87 1.23
CA MET A 48 4.41 -13.55 0.21
C MET A 48 3.95 -12.10 0.30
N LEU A 49 3.73 -11.56 1.51
CA LEU A 49 3.40 -10.15 1.68
C LEU A 49 4.55 -9.24 1.24
N ILE A 50 5.78 -9.53 1.70
CA ILE A 50 6.97 -8.76 1.32
C ILE A 50 7.11 -8.73 -0.20
N ARG A 51 6.95 -9.88 -0.86
CA ARG A 51 7.07 -9.99 -2.32
C ARG A 51 5.99 -9.20 -3.05
N GLN A 52 4.74 -9.23 -2.57
CA GLN A 52 3.65 -8.43 -3.15
C GLN A 52 3.94 -6.93 -3.01
N ALA A 53 4.34 -6.48 -1.82
CA ALA A 53 4.67 -5.07 -1.60
C ALA A 53 5.88 -4.61 -2.42
N ARG A 54 6.91 -5.47 -2.59
CA ARG A 54 8.02 -5.20 -3.51
C ARG A 54 7.57 -5.13 -4.97
N GLY A 55 6.54 -5.90 -5.36
CA GLY A 55 5.91 -5.79 -6.68
C GLY A 55 5.16 -4.48 -6.90
N LEU A 56 4.78 -3.78 -5.83
CA LEU A 56 4.19 -2.44 -5.85
C LEU A 56 5.24 -1.32 -5.75
N ASP A 57 6.53 -1.65 -5.87
CA ASP A 57 7.66 -0.73 -5.72
C ASP A 57 7.78 -0.06 -4.33
N MET A 58 7.23 -0.69 -3.29
CA MET A 58 7.35 -0.21 -1.91
C MET A 58 8.75 -0.45 -1.33
N SER A 59 9.21 0.46 -0.47
CA SER A 59 10.46 0.28 0.29
C SER A 59 10.36 -0.81 1.34
N LEU A 60 11.53 -1.26 1.77
CA LEU A 60 11.67 -2.01 3.01
C LEU A 60 11.11 -1.26 4.22
N GLN A 61 11.14 0.08 4.28
CA GLN A 61 10.57 0.84 5.39
C GLN A 61 9.05 0.81 5.39
N GLU A 62 8.41 1.08 4.26
CA GLU A 62 6.95 0.93 4.12
C GLU A 62 6.51 -0.51 4.39
N ILE A 63 7.27 -1.49 3.90
CA ILE A 63 7.02 -2.90 4.14
C ILE A 63 7.11 -3.23 5.63
N ARG A 64 8.06 -2.65 6.39
CA ARG A 64 8.10 -2.81 7.86
C ARG A 64 6.83 -2.28 8.49
N THR A 65 6.37 -1.10 8.07
CA THR A 65 5.12 -0.51 8.57
C THR A 65 3.95 -1.45 8.30
N LEU A 66 3.78 -1.92 7.06
CA LEU A 66 2.72 -2.88 6.69
C LEU A 66 2.79 -4.17 7.52
N LEU A 67 3.99 -4.70 7.74
CA LEU A 67 4.20 -5.89 8.56
C LEU A 67 3.82 -5.65 10.03
N ALA A 68 4.13 -4.49 10.59
CA ALA A 68 3.78 -4.12 11.97
C ALA A 68 2.27 -3.95 12.17
N TRP A 69 1.52 -3.59 11.12
CA TRP A 69 0.05 -3.56 11.14
C TRP A 69 -0.54 -4.95 11.00
N ARG A 70 0.01 -5.78 10.11
CA ARG A 70 -0.41 -7.18 9.97
C ARG A 70 -0.25 -7.97 11.28
N ASP A 71 0.82 -7.72 12.03
CA ASP A 71 1.07 -8.38 13.31
C ASP A 71 0.13 -7.87 14.43
N ARG A 72 -0.72 -6.87 14.16
CA ARG A 72 -1.73 -6.30 15.07
C ARG A 72 -3.12 -6.27 14.41
N PRO A 73 -3.81 -7.42 14.32
CA PRO A 73 -5.09 -7.53 13.60
C PRO A 73 -6.23 -6.68 14.19
N ASP A 74 -6.15 -6.33 15.48
CA ASP A 74 -7.16 -5.51 16.18
C ASP A 74 -6.94 -3.99 16.03
N ALA A 75 -5.90 -3.57 15.28
CA ALA A 75 -5.56 -2.16 15.14
C ALA A 75 -6.34 -1.49 13.98
N ASP A 76 -6.56 -0.18 14.10
CA ASP A 76 -7.21 0.61 13.04
C ASP A 76 -6.35 0.65 11.76
N CYS A 77 -7.01 0.48 10.61
CA CYS A 77 -6.34 0.44 9.30
C CYS A 77 -6.07 1.83 8.71
N GLY A 78 -6.45 2.92 9.39
CA GLY A 78 -6.26 4.30 8.92
C GLY A 78 -4.81 4.63 8.55
N ALA A 79 -3.84 4.17 9.34
CA ALA A 79 -2.42 4.38 9.05
C ALA A 79 -1.92 3.60 7.82
N VAL A 80 -2.49 2.43 7.54
CA VAL A 80 -2.17 1.66 6.32
C VAL A 80 -2.71 2.38 5.09
N ASN A 81 -3.92 2.94 5.19
CA ASN A 81 -4.52 3.73 4.11
C ASN A 81 -3.69 4.99 3.83
N ALA A 82 -3.29 5.72 4.87
CA ALA A 82 -2.45 6.91 4.73
C ALA A 82 -1.10 6.60 4.06
N LEU A 83 -0.46 5.48 4.43
CA LEU A 83 0.76 5.01 3.78
C LEU A 83 0.55 4.72 2.29
N LEU A 84 -0.57 4.06 1.94
CA LEU A 84 -0.90 3.78 0.54
C LEU A 84 -1.17 5.07 -0.25
N ASP A 85 -1.92 6.02 0.32
CA ASP A 85 -2.21 7.30 -0.31
C ASP A 85 -0.93 8.11 -0.58
N GLU A 86 0.00 8.11 0.38
CA GLU A 86 1.32 8.73 0.23
C GLU A 86 2.11 8.07 -0.91
N HIS A 87 2.16 6.74 -0.93
CA HIS A 87 2.86 5.99 -1.97
C HIS A 87 2.27 6.23 -3.37
N ILE A 88 0.93 6.29 -3.49
CA ILE A 88 0.23 6.68 -4.71
C ILE A 88 0.65 8.08 -5.16
N GLY A 89 0.76 9.03 -4.22
CA GLY A 89 1.25 10.39 -4.47
C GLY A 89 2.68 10.43 -5.01
N HIS A 90 3.58 9.60 -4.46
CA HIS A 90 4.95 9.44 -4.93
C HIS A 90 4.99 8.91 -6.37
N ILE A 91 4.25 7.84 -6.67
CA ILE A 91 4.16 7.28 -8.02
C ILE A 91 3.60 8.32 -9.01
N ALA A 92 2.53 9.02 -8.65
CA ALA A 92 1.92 10.04 -9.51
C ALA A 92 2.89 11.18 -9.83
N THR A 93 3.70 11.60 -8.86
CA THR A 93 4.76 12.59 -9.07
C THR A 93 5.83 12.07 -10.02
N ARG A 94 6.29 10.83 -9.82
CA ARG A 94 7.28 10.21 -10.70
C ARG A 94 6.78 10.07 -12.14
N ILE A 95 5.50 9.72 -12.33
CA ILE A 95 4.88 9.67 -13.66
C ILE A 95 4.90 11.05 -14.33
N ARG A 96 4.60 12.13 -13.59
CA ARG A 96 4.63 13.49 -14.16
C ARG A 96 6.02 13.88 -14.63
N GLU A 97 7.05 13.59 -13.82
CA GLU A 97 8.45 13.82 -14.15
C GLU A 97 8.89 13.03 -15.39
N LEU A 98 8.61 11.73 -15.41
CA LEU A 98 8.97 10.85 -16.53
C LEU A 98 8.28 11.28 -17.82
N ARG A 99 7.01 11.69 -17.76
CA ARG A 99 6.30 12.26 -18.91
C ARG A 99 6.91 13.59 -19.38
N ALA A 100 7.43 14.41 -18.47
CA ALA A 100 8.12 15.65 -18.84
C ALA A 100 9.44 15.36 -19.57
N LEU A 101 10.23 14.43 -19.04
CA LEU A 101 11.46 13.97 -19.69
C LEU A 101 11.18 13.34 -21.05
N GLU A 102 10.16 12.50 -21.16
CA GLU A 102 9.75 11.90 -22.43
C GLU A 102 9.43 12.96 -23.48
N ARG A 103 8.72 14.03 -23.11
CA ARG A 103 8.43 15.16 -24.02
C ARG A 103 9.71 15.86 -24.48
N GLN A 104 10.67 16.09 -23.58
CA GLN A 104 11.96 16.71 -23.92
C GLN A 104 12.76 15.82 -24.89
N LEU A 105 12.82 14.51 -24.64
CA LEU A 105 13.50 13.56 -25.51
C LEU A 105 12.83 13.48 -26.90
N LYS A 106 11.50 13.51 -26.96
CA LYS A 106 10.75 13.56 -28.23
C LYS A 106 11.02 14.85 -29.00
N ALA A 107 11.07 15.99 -28.32
CA ALA A 107 11.41 17.27 -28.93
C ALA A 107 12.83 17.27 -29.50
N LEU A 108 13.80 16.75 -28.74
CA LEU A 108 15.18 16.58 -29.20
C LEU A 108 15.25 15.66 -30.43
N ARG A 109 14.58 14.50 -30.39
CA ARG A 109 14.52 13.57 -31.53
C ARG A 109 13.93 14.19 -32.79
N ALA A 110 12.96 15.11 -32.66
CA ALA A 110 12.34 15.80 -33.79
C ALA A 110 13.29 16.79 -34.51
N GLN A 111 14.42 17.16 -33.90
CA GLN A 111 15.42 18.06 -34.50
C GLN A 111 16.24 17.39 -35.61
N CYS A 112 16.21 16.05 -35.71
CA CYS A 112 16.90 15.30 -36.76
C CYS A 112 15.88 14.48 -37.57
N ARG A 113 15.41 15.00 -38.71
CA ARG A 113 14.34 14.36 -39.50
C ARG A 113 14.86 13.27 -40.44
N GLN A 114 16.11 13.35 -40.87
CA GLN A 114 16.74 12.41 -41.80
C GLN A 114 18.13 12.06 -41.26
N ALA A 115 18.60 10.85 -41.56
CA ALA A 115 19.96 10.45 -41.23
C ALA A 115 20.93 11.25 -42.10
N SER A 116 21.75 12.09 -41.48
CA SER A 116 22.84 12.83 -42.10
C SER A 116 24.17 12.43 -41.45
N ASP A 117 25.26 12.98 -41.96
CA ASP A 117 26.53 12.99 -41.22
C ASP A 117 26.36 13.69 -39.85
N THR A 118 27.26 13.37 -38.93
CA THR A 118 27.20 13.88 -37.54
C THR A 118 27.38 15.39 -37.48
N ALA A 119 28.03 15.99 -38.47
CA ALA A 119 28.20 17.44 -38.60
C ALA A 119 26.87 18.19 -38.76
N HIS A 120 25.87 17.59 -39.42
CA HIS A 120 24.55 18.18 -39.64
C HIS A 120 23.45 17.57 -38.74
N CYS A 121 23.83 16.76 -37.75
CA CYS A 121 22.88 16.11 -36.86
C CYS A 121 22.28 17.11 -35.87
N GLY A 122 21.02 17.50 -36.11
CA GLY A 122 20.28 18.44 -35.25
C GLY A 122 20.17 18.01 -33.78
N ILE A 123 20.24 16.70 -33.47
CA ILE A 123 20.26 16.20 -32.09
C ILE A 123 21.57 16.58 -31.38
N LEU A 124 22.72 16.40 -32.04
CA LEU A 124 24.02 16.71 -31.46
C LEU A 124 24.18 18.23 -31.29
N SER A 125 23.71 19.00 -32.27
CA SER A 125 23.63 20.46 -32.17
C SER A 125 22.72 20.90 -31.02
N GLY A 126 21.57 20.23 -30.84
CA GLY A 126 20.64 20.50 -29.74
C GLY A 126 21.27 20.24 -28.37
N LEU A 127 21.95 19.11 -28.18
CA LEU A 127 22.64 18.77 -26.93
C LEU A 127 23.81 19.70 -26.60
N ALA A 128 24.46 20.28 -27.61
CA ALA A 128 25.55 21.24 -27.43
C ALA A 128 25.08 22.63 -26.97
N GLN A 129 23.78 22.94 -27.06
CA GLN A 129 23.24 24.23 -26.60
C GLN A 129 22.91 24.20 -25.09
N PRO A 130 23.41 25.18 -24.31
CA PRO A 130 23.26 25.22 -22.84
C PRO A 130 21.83 25.50 -22.32
N GLY A 131 20.80 25.42 -23.16
CA GLY A 131 19.37 25.54 -22.77
C GLY A 131 18.52 24.33 -23.14
N ALA A 132 19.08 23.33 -23.84
CA ALA A 132 18.37 22.11 -24.22
C ALA A 132 18.52 20.98 -23.19
N ALA A 133 19.41 21.16 -22.20
CA ALA A 133 19.58 20.20 -21.13
C ALA A 133 18.25 20.08 -20.38
N PRO A 134 17.64 18.88 -20.35
CA PRO A 134 16.44 18.67 -19.56
C PRO A 134 16.81 19.05 -18.12
N ALA A 135 16.03 19.96 -17.51
CA ALA A 135 16.16 20.25 -16.08
C ALA A 135 16.33 18.91 -15.37
N PRO A 136 17.38 18.75 -14.54
CA PRO A 136 17.73 17.44 -14.01
C PRO A 136 16.48 16.88 -13.39
N VAL A 137 15.99 15.77 -13.97
CA VAL A 137 14.91 15.04 -13.33
C VAL A 137 15.50 14.70 -11.97
N PRO A 138 14.96 15.25 -10.87
CA PRO A 138 15.47 14.90 -9.58
C PRO A 138 15.49 13.36 -9.54
N PRO A 139 16.58 12.75 -9.06
CA PRO A 139 16.60 11.30 -8.94
C PRO A 139 15.29 10.91 -8.28
N ALA A 140 14.57 9.94 -8.87
CA ALA A 140 13.32 9.43 -8.30
C ALA A 140 13.54 9.36 -6.80
N PRO A 141 12.66 9.94 -5.96
CA PRO A 141 12.91 9.98 -4.53
C PRO A 141 13.29 8.57 -4.12
N ARG A 142 14.59 8.38 -3.83
CA ARG A 142 15.07 7.13 -3.25
C ARG A 142 14.45 7.21 -1.89
N HIS A 143 13.35 6.50 -1.77
CA HIS A 143 12.56 6.30 -0.56
C HIS A 143 12.94 7.21 0.57
N VAL A 144 12.10 8.23 0.79
CA VAL A 144 12.24 9.25 1.84
C VAL A 144 12.92 8.63 3.05
N GLN A 145 14.17 9.04 3.23
CA GLN A 145 14.91 8.76 4.44
C GLN A 145 14.26 9.60 5.53
N GLY A 146 13.53 8.91 6.41
CA GLY A 146 13.09 9.43 7.70
C GLY A 146 11.93 10.40 7.64
N CYS A 147 10.74 9.89 7.92
CA CYS A 147 9.75 10.69 8.63
C CYS A 147 10.30 10.91 10.05
N THR A 148 11.15 11.92 10.19
CA THR A 148 11.43 12.56 11.48
C THR A 148 10.26 13.51 11.73
N GLY A 149 9.34 13.12 12.62
CA GLY A 149 8.28 14.02 13.07
C GLY A 149 6.99 13.33 13.53
N ALA A 150 6.91 13.12 14.85
CA ALA A 150 5.67 13.07 15.65
C ALA A 150 4.68 11.91 15.45
N ALA A 151 4.94 10.81 16.18
CA ALA A 151 3.88 10.08 16.87
C ALA A 151 4.39 9.65 18.26
N ASP A 152 4.74 10.64 19.07
CA ASP A 152 4.61 10.53 20.52
C ASP A 152 3.11 10.36 20.83
N ALA A 153 2.67 9.11 20.98
CA ALA A 153 1.54 8.71 21.83
C ALA A 153 1.39 7.18 21.75
N ALA A 154 2.29 6.48 22.43
CA ALA A 154 1.87 5.24 23.08
C ALA A 154 0.99 5.66 24.27
N PRO A 155 -0.33 5.38 24.31
CA PRO A 155 -1.04 5.50 25.57
C PRO A 155 -0.59 4.36 26.46
N ALA A 156 -0.11 4.77 27.64
CA ALA A 156 0.33 3.93 28.72
C ALA A 156 -0.67 2.81 29.05
N ALA A 157 -0.09 1.65 29.39
CA ALA A 157 -0.62 0.62 30.25
C ALA A 157 -1.91 0.99 31.01
N SER A 158 -3.03 0.37 30.64
CA SER A 158 -4.12 0.17 31.59
C SER A 158 -3.76 -1.01 32.48
N ALA A 159 -3.15 -0.69 33.62
CA ALA A 159 -3.13 -1.57 34.77
C ALA A 159 -4.58 -2.01 35.09
N ARG A 160 -4.85 -3.31 34.97
CA ARG A 160 -6.03 -3.92 35.59
C ARG A 160 -5.87 -3.77 37.10
N ARG A 161 -6.50 -2.74 37.66
CA ARG A 161 -6.80 -2.66 39.09
C ARG A 161 -7.81 -3.76 39.41
N THR A 162 -7.35 -4.80 40.08
CA THR A 162 -8.19 -5.69 40.89
C THR A 162 -8.85 -4.84 41.97
N ALA A 163 -10.15 -4.58 41.80
CA ALA A 163 -10.97 -3.98 42.84
C ALA A 163 -11.19 -5.03 43.94
N ALA A 164 -10.67 -4.72 45.13
CA ALA A 164 -10.98 -5.39 46.38
C ALA A 164 -12.47 -5.23 46.71
N ALA A 165 -13.09 -6.32 47.13
CA ALA A 165 -14.44 -6.37 47.68
C ALA A 165 -14.50 -5.69 49.07
N PRO A 166 -15.58 -4.98 49.41
CA PRO A 166 -15.96 -4.70 50.79
C PRO A 166 -17.08 -5.66 51.27
N PRO A 167 -17.15 -5.99 52.58
CA PRO A 167 -18.20 -6.83 53.15
C PRO A 167 -19.24 -6.00 53.93
N HIS A 168 -20.53 -6.13 53.62
CA HIS A 168 -21.67 -5.81 54.51
C HIS A 168 -22.86 -6.66 53.99
N GLY A 169 -23.68 -7.35 54.77
CA GLY A 169 -24.26 -7.05 56.08
C GLY A 169 -25.78 -7.02 55.92
N GLU A 170 -26.49 -7.88 56.63
CA GLU A 170 -27.91 -8.25 56.48
C GLU A 170 -28.93 -7.10 56.67
N GLY A 171 -30.12 -7.23 56.06
CA GLY A 171 -31.28 -6.37 56.36
C GLY A 171 -32.54 -6.70 55.58
N ARG A 172 -33.54 -7.29 56.25
CA ARG A 172 -34.85 -7.72 55.75
C ARG A 172 -35.78 -6.53 55.41
N GLY A 173 -36.75 -6.76 54.52
CA GLY A 173 -37.98 -5.96 54.45
C GLY A 173 -38.74 -6.11 53.14
N GLY A 174 -39.77 -6.95 53.11
CA GLY A 174 -40.71 -7.06 51.99
C GLY A 174 -41.90 -6.10 52.13
N ALA A 175 -42.38 -5.59 50.99
CA ALA A 175 -43.78 -5.21 50.75
C ALA A 175 -44.00 -4.94 49.24
N ASN A 176 -44.93 -5.70 48.64
CA ASN A 176 -45.73 -5.35 47.45
C ASN A 176 -46.99 -4.57 47.98
N PRO A 177 -47.91 -3.91 47.20
CA PRO A 177 -48.29 -4.18 45.81
C PRO A 177 -48.70 -2.98 44.90
N GLY A 178 -48.89 -3.25 43.60
CA GLY A 178 -50.04 -2.72 42.85
C GLY A 178 -49.81 -1.71 41.70
N PRO A 179 -50.74 -1.60 40.73
CA PRO A 179 -50.41 -1.54 39.29
C PRO A 179 -50.94 -0.31 38.52
N GLY A 180 -50.47 -0.15 37.27
CA GLY A 180 -51.00 0.77 36.24
C GLY A 180 -49.88 1.24 35.31
N GLY A 181 -49.99 1.40 34.00
CA GLY A 181 -51.06 1.27 33.01
C GLY A 181 -50.52 1.84 31.67
N SER A 182 -50.90 1.19 30.56
CA SER A 182 -51.01 1.66 29.15
C SER A 182 -50.04 2.67 28.49
N GLY A 183 -49.63 2.31 27.26
CA GLY A 183 -49.29 3.22 26.15
C GLY A 183 -48.10 2.70 25.30
N ALA A 184 -48.25 1.98 24.18
CA ALA A 184 -48.50 2.47 22.80
C ALA A 184 -47.61 3.68 22.42
N ALA A 185 -46.84 3.79 21.32
CA ALA A 185 -46.76 3.14 20.01
C ALA A 185 -45.39 3.54 19.32
N PRO A 186 -45.22 3.66 17.97
CA PRO A 186 -44.42 2.74 17.14
C PRO A 186 -43.19 3.34 16.41
N ILE A 187 -42.50 2.43 15.71
CA ILE A 187 -41.40 2.59 14.73
C ILE A 187 -41.72 3.61 13.61
N PRO A 188 -40.73 4.40 13.12
CA PRO A 188 -40.77 4.94 11.78
C PRO A 188 -39.82 4.20 10.83
N THR A 189 -40.42 3.54 9.84
CA THR A 189 -39.79 3.12 8.59
C THR A 189 -39.61 4.35 7.70
N PHE A 190 -38.37 4.64 7.26
CA PHE A 190 -38.13 5.69 6.28
C PHE A 190 -37.82 5.09 4.91
N ARG A 191 -38.71 5.44 3.98
CA ARG A 191 -38.84 4.99 2.60
C ARG A 191 -38.52 6.20 1.71
N GLN A 192 -37.46 6.15 0.91
CA GLN A 192 -37.30 6.99 -0.29
C GLN A 192 -37.05 6.04 -1.46
N ARG A 193 -38.09 5.66 -2.22
CA ARG A 193 -38.58 6.37 -3.42
C ARG A 193 -37.45 6.78 -4.36
N GLY A 194 -37.17 5.90 -5.32
CA GLY A 194 -36.45 6.25 -6.54
C GLY A 194 -37.26 7.11 -7.51
N ARG A 195 -36.58 7.48 -8.60
CA ARG A 195 -36.98 8.04 -9.92
C ARG A 195 -35.84 8.98 -10.34
N ARG A 196 -35.33 9.05 -11.57
CA ARG A 196 -35.78 8.61 -12.89
C ARG A 196 -34.55 8.35 -13.77
N THR A 197 -34.73 7.40 -14.66
CA THR A 197 -34.03 7.18 -15.93
C THR A 197 -33.94 8.44 -16.80
N ASN A 198 -32.79 8.65 -17.45
CA ASN A 198 -32.72 9.43 -18.70
C ASN A 198 -32.27 8.50 -19.86
N PRO A 199 -33.14 8.25 -20.87
CA PRO A 199 -32.92 7.28 -21.94
C PRO A 199 -32.32 7.89 -23.22
N ASN A 200 -31.28 8.73 -23.14
CA ASN A 200 -30.70 9.31 -24.37
C ASN A 200 -29.22 9.69 -24.28
N CYS A 201 -28.33 8.69 -24.10
CA CYS A 201 -26.90 8.85 -24.38
C CYS A 201 -26.47 7.81 -25.41
N GLN A 202 -26.85 8.06 -26.67
CA GLN A 202 -26.33 7.35 -27.84
C GLN A 202 -24.99 7.97 -28.24
N ILE A 203 -23.87 7.37 -27.84
CA ILE A 203 -22.59 7.59 -28.53
C ILE A 203 -22.37 6.38 -29.45
N ARG A 204 -22.64 6.63 -30.73
CA ARG A 204 -22.47 5.71 -31.86
C ARG A 204 -20.99 5.39 -32.04
N HIS A 205 -20.59 4.14 -31.75
CA HIS A 205 -19.37 3.56 -32.32
C HIS A 205 -19.66 3.11 -33.76
N ARG A 206 -19.20 3.90 -34.73
CA ARG A 206 -19.17 3.52 -36.15
C ARG A 206 -17.80 2.87 -36.41
N ASN A 207 -17.73 1.54 -36.39
CA ASN A 207 -16.54 0.79 -36.80
C ASN A 207 -16.68 0.47 -38.29
N SER A 208 -16.08 1.30 -39.13
CA SER A 208 -15.90 1.06 -40.57
C SER A 208 -14.45 0.65 -40.78
N GLY A 209 -14.27 -0.54 -41.36
CA GLY A 209 -12.97 -1.19 -41.51
C GLY A 209 -12.00 -0.47 -42.44
N CYS A 210 -10.73 -0.78 -42.25
CA CYS A 210 -9.71 -0.65 -43.27
C CYS A 210 -8.85 -1.92 -43.23
N GLN A 211 -8.95 -2.69 -44.31
CA GLN A 211 -8.15 -3.87 -44.62
C GLN A 211 -6.71 -3.43 -44.90
N LEU A 212 -5.72 -4.20 -44.43
CA LEU A 212 -4.43 -4.30 -45.10
C LEU A 212 -4.00 -5.77 -45.08
N ASN A 213 -4.14 -6.39 -46.27
CA ASN A 213 -3.52 -7.65 -46.64
C ASN A 213 -2.01 -7.46 -46.73
N PHE A 214 -1.25 -8.40 -46.16
CA PHE A 214 0.15 -8.62 -46.52
C PHE A 214 0.20 -9.71 -47.58
N ALA A 215 0.76 -9.36 -48.73
CA ALA A 215 1.33 -10.28 -49.71
C ALA A 215 2.79 -10.57 -49.32
#